data_AF-L9KZE5-F1
#
_entry.id   AF-L9KZE5-F1
#
_cell.length_a   1.000
_cell.length_b   1.000
_cell.length_c   1.000
_cell.angle_alpha   90.00
_cell.angle_beta   90.00
_cell.angle_gamma   90.00
#
_symmetry.space_group_name_H-M   'P 1'
#
loop_
_entity.id
_entity.type
_entity.pdbx_description
1 polymer ?
#
loop_
_entity_poly.entity_id
_entity_poly.type
_entity_poly.pdbx_seq_one_letter_code
_entity_poly.pdbx_strand_id
1 'polypeptide(L)'
;MMASCLSVLASDPKAPEVVQPSMGPYLLQSLQVFTQLVVQTIGQDLAVFSILYIFLHVQEPIWNLVLAWILYNSDDTFCLILSELSCPLGEVLTYQWNIPERSGPGPNDSACVSWIYYSAVEPIKDMYSGLVGPLAICRKGILKPHGGRSDMDREFALLFLIFDENQSWYLEENVATYGHQEQGRVNLQDEAFLESNKMHAINGKLYANLRGLTMYQGERVAWYMLAMGQDIDLHTVHFHAESFLYRNGESYRADVVDLFPGTFEVVEMVASNPGTWLMHCHVTDHVHAGMETLFTVLSPKGPSSTITTITKEIEKAAVPKDIGEVNLRMLGMQIPVKNVEILTYVLIATGVIFLLTALVLGGVVWYQHRQRKLRRNRRSILDDSFKLLSLKQ
;
A
#
# COMPACT_ATOMS: atom_id res chain seq x y z
N MET A 1 20.43 -50.14 12.97
CA MET A 1 21.18 -50.20 11.70
C MET A 1 21.67 -48.80 11.39
N MET A 2 22.99 -48.65 11.23
CA MET A 2 23.71 -47.37 11.04
C MET A 2 23.74 -46.90 9.58
N ALA A 3 23.79 -45.58 9.38
CA ALA A 3 24.70 -44.83 8.47
C ALA A 3 24.30 -43.33 8.59
N SER A 4 25.02 -42.44 9.29
CA SER A 4 26.29 -41.77 8.95
C SER A 4 26.32 -41.17 7.53
N CYS A 5 26.23 -39.84 7.47
CA CYS A 5 26.78 -39.05 6.36
C CYS A 5 27.43 -37.78 6.95
N LEU A 6 28.73 -37.86 7.21
CA LEU A 6 29.60 -36.69 7.13
C LEU A 6 29.63 -36.24 5.66
N SER A 7 29.41 -34.95 5.42
CA SER A 7 29.81 -34.29 4.18
C SER A 7 30.76 -33.16 4.49
N VAL A 8 31.92 -33.27 3.84
CA VAL A 8 33.16 -32.51 3.98
C VAL A 8 32.96 -31.06 3.53
N LEU A 9 33.49 -30.12 4.33
CA LEU A 9 33.74 -28.73 3.95
C LEU A 9 34.73 -28.70 2.77
N ALA A 10 34.25 -28.29 1.59
CA ALA A 10 35.09 -27.83 0.51
C ALA A 10 35.12 -26.30 0.52
N SER A 11 36.28 -25.76 0.87
CA SER A 11 36.65 -24.35 0.74
C SER A 11 37.02 -24.04 -0.71
N ASP A 12 36.25 -23.20 -1.39
CA ASP A 12 36.73 -22.48 -2.58
C ASP A 12 36.14 -21.04 -2.58
N PRO A 13 36.98 -19.99 -2.49
CA PRO A 13 36.54 -18.61 -2.40
C PRO A 13 36.48 -17.98 -3.79
N LYS A 14 35.32 -18.06 -4.46
CA LYS A 14 34.98 -17.13 -5.55
C LYS A 14 33.53 -16.70 -5.43
N ALA A 15 33.32 -15.56 -4.77
CA ALA A 15 32.07 -14.83 -4.85
C ALA A 15 31.87 -14.35 -6.31
N PRO A 16 30.75 -14.66 -6.98
CA PRO A 16 30.40 -13.97 -8.21
C PRO A 16 30.07 -12.51 -7.89
N GLU A 17 30.42 -11.58 -8.77
CA GLU A 17 30.01 -10.18 -8.68
C GLU A 17 28.48 -10.09 -8.64
N VAL A 18 27.94 -9.53 -7.56
CA VAL A 18 26.50 -9.46 -7.28
C VAL A 18 25.98 -8.04 -7.55
N VAL A 19 24.76 -7.97 -8.08
CA VAL A 19 24.14 -6.77 -8.63
C VAL A 19 23.12 -6.21 -7.63
N GLN A 20 23.40 -4.97 -7.21
CA GLN A 20 22.63 -4.15 -6.25
C GLN A 20 21.10 -4.19 -6.42
N PRO A 21 20.27 -4.11 -5.35
CA PRO A 21 18.79 -4.04 -5.40
C PRO A 21 18.20 -2.61 -5.48
N SER A 22 16.89 -2.49 -5.75
CA SER A 22 16.12 -1.22 -5.71
C SER A 22 14.67 -1.42 -5.25
N MET A 23 14.09 -0.43 -4.57
CA MET A 23 12.71 -0.48 -4.07
C MET A 23 11.74 0.40 -4.87
N GLY A 24 10.49 -0.04 -4.94
CA GLY A 24 9.37 0.74 -5.49
C GLY A 24 8.23 0.81 -4.47
N PRO A 25 7.50 1.93 -4.39
CA PRO A 25 6.34 2.04 -3.53
C PRO A 25 5.15 1.31 -4.16
N TYR A 26 4.58 0.32 -3.48
CA TYR A 26 3.28 -0.23 -3.88
C TYR A 26 2.14 0.65 -3.35
N LEU A 27 1.17 0.86 -4.25
CA LEU A 27 -0.04 1.64 -4.09
C LEU A 27 -0.92 1.15 -2.92
N LEU A 28 -1.42 2.12 -2.15
CA LEU A 28 -2.45 1.96 -1.14
C LEU A 28 -3.68 1.22 -1.71
N GLN A 29 -3.91 0.00 -1.23
CA GLN A 29 -5.24 -0.61 -1.26
C GLN A 29 -5.46 -1.50 -0.03
N SER A 30 -5.32 -0.89 1.14
CA SER A 30 -5.71 -1.49 2.43
C SER A 30 -6.09 -0.40 3.45
N LEU A 31 -6.89 0.58 3.02
CA LEU A 31 -7.56 1.54 3.91
C LEU A 31 -8.81 2.11 3.22
N GLN A 32 -9.81 1.25 3.04
CA GLN A 32 -11.12 1.67 2.54
C GLN A 32 -12.23 1.07 3.40
N VAL A 33 -12.19 1.37 4.72
CA VAL A 33 -13.34 1.18 5.63
C VAL A 33 -13.52 2.34 6.63
N PHE A 34 -12.52 3.20 6.90
CA PHE A 34 -12.62 4.23 7.97
C PHE A 34 -12.75 5.71 7.53
N THR A 35 -13.19 5.99 6.31
CA THR A 35 -13.39 7.38 5.83
C THR A 35 -14.82 7.67 5.37
N GLN A 36 -15.82 7.14 6.09
CA GLN A 36 -17.22 7.52 5.84
C GLN A 36 -17.97 8.09 7.06
N LEU A 37 -17.29 8.33 8.17
CA LEU A 37 -17.85 9.08 9.29
C LEU A 37 -16.75 10.00 9.83
N VAL A 38 -17.04 11.30 9.96
CA VAL A 38 -16.16 12.35 10.52
C VAL A 38 -15.14 12.97 9.56
N VAL A 39 -15.56 13.56 8.43
CA VAL A 39 -15.07 14.89 7.96
C VAL A 39 -16.16 15.54 7.10
N GLN A 40 -17.24 15.98 7.74
CA GLN A 40 -18.05 17.07 7.22
C GLN A 40 -17.86 18.20 8.23
N THR A 41 -17.01 19.17 7.84
CA THR A 41 -16.71 20.49 8.42
C THR A 41 -15.21 20.61 8.69
N ILE A 42 -14.58 21.65 8.13
CA ILE A 42 -13.16 22.04 8.24
C ILE A 42 -12.24 21.41 7.18
N GLY A 43 -12.27 21.98 5.97
CA GLY A 43 -11.35 21.61 4.89
C GLY A 43 -11.37 22.54 3.68
N GLN A 44 -11.55 23.86 3.88
CA GLN A 44 -11.49 24.84 2.79
C GLN A 44 -10.34 25.85 2.84
N ASP A 45 -9.45 25.85 3.86
CA ASP A 45 -8.49 26.97 4.02
C ASP A 45 -7.00 26.60 4.23
N LEU A 46 -6.53 25.40 3.91
CA LEU A 46 -5.12 25.03 4.16
C LEU A 46 -4.30 24.59 2.93
N ALA A 47 -4.62 25.14 1.75
CA ALA A 47 -3.87 24.92 0.51
C ALA A 47 -2.85 26.03 0.15
N VAL A 48 -2.21 26.70 1.15
CA VAL A 48 -1.34 27.88 0.86
C VAL A 48 0.09 27.80 1.42
N PHE A 49 0.49 26.83 2.24
CA PHE A 49 1.86 26.78 2.77
C PHE A 49 2.66 25.57 2.30
N SER A 50 2.96 25.52 1.00
CA SER A 50 3.81 24.47 0.41
C SER A 50 4.89 25.00 -0.51
N ILE A 51 5.50 26.14 -0.20
CA ILE A 51 6.75 26.58 -0.83
C ILE A 51 7.63 27.30 0.20
N LEU A 52 8.56 26.58 0.82
CA LEU A 52 9.87 27.13 1.13
C LEU A 52 10.90 25.99 1.25
N TYR A 53 11.69 25.83 0.21
CA TYR A 53 12.92 25.05 0.20
C TYR A 53 13.91 25.63 1.22
N ILE A 54 14.47 24.79 2.08
CA ILE A 54 15.72 25.08 2.80
C ILE A 54 16.69 23.93 2.50
N PHE A 55 17.75 24.27 1.77
CA PHE A 55 18.98 23.51 1.71
C PHE A 55 19.56 23.37 3.12
N LEU A 56 19.75 22.14 3.61
CA LEU A 56 20.75 21.87 4.63
C LEU A 56 21.54 20.61 4.27
N HIS A 57 22.84 20.82 4.13
CA HIS A 57 23.87 19.82 3.98
C HIS A 57 24.18 19.27 5.38
N VAL A 58 23.94 17.99 5.64
CA VAL A 58 24.45 17.31 6.85
C VAL A 58 24.81 15.86 6.51
N GLN A 59 26.13 15.60 6.59
CA GLN A 59 26.85 14.40 7.03
C GLN A 59 26.11 13.05 7.04
N GLU A 60 26.69 12.07 6.35
CA GLU A 60 26.39 10.63 6.50
C GLU A 60 26.45 10.18 7.98
N PRO A 61 25.41 9.50 8.49
CA PRO A 61 25.54 8.62 9.62
C PRO A 61 25.55 7.17 9.14
N ILE A 62 26.73 6.55 9.21
CA ILE A 62 26.94 5.11 9.14
C ILE A 62 26.34 4.49 10.39
N TRP A 63 25.18 3.85 10.32
CA TRP A 63 24.76 2.82 11.27
C TRP A 63 23.94 1.75 10.56
N ASN A 64 24.47 0.53 10.52
CA ASN A 64 23.80 -0.67 10.04
C ASN A 64 22.73 -1.10 11.04
N LEU A 65 21.51 -1.42 10.58
CA LEU A 65 20.55 -2.18 11.36
C LEU A 65 20.19 -3.47 10.61
N VAL A 66 20.37 -4.60 11.30
CA VAL A 66 20.31 -5.97 10.80
C VAL A 66 18.97 -6.59 11.19
N LEU A 67 18.32 -7.26 10.22
CA LEU A 67 17.16 -8.15 10.38
C LEU A 67 17.23 -9.05 11.62
N ALA A 68 16.13 -9.16 12.36
CA ALA A 68 15.94 -10.18 13.39
C ALA A 68 15.46 -11.49 12.76
N TRP A 69 16.09 -12.59 13.19
CA TRP A 69 15.63 -13.96 13.00
C TRP A 69 15.36 -14.51 14.41
N ILE A 70 14.20 -15.13 14.62
CA ILE A 70 13.87 -15.79 15.89
C ILE A 70 14.49 -17.18 15.83
N LEU A 71 15.62 -17.37 16.52
CA LEU A 71 16.13 -18.69 16.86
C LEU A 71 16.08 -18.82 18.37
N TYR A 72 15.16 -19.66 18.84
CA TYR A 72 15.10 -20.10 20.23
C TYR A 72 16.27 -21.07 20.44
N ASN A 73 17.33 -20.61 21.08
CA ASN A 73 18.20 -21.49 21.85
C ASN A 73 18.70 -20.75 23.09
N SER A 74 18.54 -21.46 24.20
CA SER A 74 18.93 -21.10 25.55
C SER A 74 20.41 -20.78 25.66
N ASP A 75 20.72 -19.91 26.61
CA ASP A 75 22.04 -19.59 27.14
C ASP A 75 22.96 -18.79 26.22
N ASP A 76 22.71 -17.48 26.14
CA ASP A 76 23.77 -16.54 26.57
C ASP A 76 23.22 -15.14 26.84
N THR A 77 23.62 -14.60 27.99
CA THR A 77 23.29 -13.28 28.50
C THR A 77 23.85 -12.16 27.61
N PHE A 78 23.04 -11.65 26.67
CA PHE A 78 23.24 -10.32 26.06
C PHE A 78 21.88 -9.62 25.90
N CYS A 79 21.45 -8.94 26.96
CA CYS A 79 20.42 -7.91 26.88
C CYS A 79 20.97 -6.72 26.05
N LEU A 80 20.55 -6.61 24.79
CA LEU A 80 20.68 -5.37 24.03
C LEU A 80 19.35 -4.64 24.07
N ILE A 81 19.43 -3.38 24.50
CA ILE A 81 18.35 -2.47 24.87
C ILE A 81 17.33 -2.33 23.72
N LEU A 82 16.12 -2.86 23.91
CA LEU A 82 14.92 -2.38 23.22
C LEU A 82 14.63 -0.97 23.73
N SER A 83 14.80 0.05 22.89
CA SER A 83 13.92 1.20 23.01
C SER A 83 12.61 0.78 22.37
N GLU A 84 11.59 0.47 23.17
CA GLU A 84 10.20 0.44 22.75
C GLU A 84 9.90 1.76 22.00
N LEU A 85 9.87 1.71 20.67
CA LEU A 85 9.36 2.81 19.86
C LEU A 85 7.83 2.69 19.85
N SER A 86 7.20 2.96 20.99
CA SER A 86 5.77 3.23 21.02
C SER A 86 5.55 4.61 20.39
N CYS A 87 4.79 4.66 19.30
CA CYS A 87 4.38 5.93 18.71
C CYS A 87 3.17 6.45 19.49
N PRO A 88 3.26 7.58 20.20
CA PRO A 88 2.11 8.18 20.85
C PRO A 88 1.01 8.51 19.84
N LEU A 89 -0.24 8.48 20.29
CA LEU A 89 -1.40 8.73 19.45
C LEU A 89 -1.28 10.11 18.77
N GLY A 90 -1.24 10.14 17.43
CA GLY A 90 -1.18 11.37 16.64
C GLY A 90 0.22 11.87 16.28
N GLU A 91 1.30 11.16 16.65
CA GLU A 91 2.64 11.45 16.18
C GLU A 91 2.92 10.81 14.81
N VAL A 92 3.76 11.46 14.01
CA VAL A 92 4.20 10.98 12.69
C VAL A 92 5.67 10.60 12.78
N LEU A 93 5.96 9.32 12.65
CA LEU A 93 7.32 8.78 12.58
C LEU A 93 7.65 8.40 11.14
N THR A 94 8.81 8.85 10.67
CA THR A 94 9.35 8.45 9.35
C THR A 94 10.36 7.33 9.55
N TYR A 95 10.03 6.15 9.04
CA TYR A 95 10.95 5.01 9.02
C TYR A 95 11.83 5.05 7.78
N GLN A 96 13.15 4.90 7.96
CA GLN A 96 14.09 4.75 6.86
C GLN A 96 14.74 3.36 6.92
N TRP A 97 14.49 2.56 5.89
CA TRP A 97 15.05 1.22 5.76
C TRP A 97 16.06 1.17 4.62
N ASN A 98 17.27 0.68 4.92
CA ASN A 98 18.25 0.32 3.91
C ASN A 98 18.08 -1.16 3.60
N ILE A 99 17.88 -1.52 2.34
CA ILE A 99 17.64 -2.91 1.94
C ILE A 99 18.94 -3.52 1.44
N PRO A 100 19.59 -4.37 2.25
CA PRO A 100 20.80 -5.04 1.82
C PRO A 100 20.47 -6.10 0.78
N GLU A 101 21.48 -6.46 -0.01
CA GLU A 101 21.35 -7.46 -1.08
C GLU A 101 20.85 -8.83 -0.57
N ARG A 102 21.24 -9.21 0.65
CA ARG A 102 20.77 -10.45 1.31
C ARG A 102 19.25 -10.51 1.55
N SER A 103 18.56 -9.37 1.53
CA SER A 103 17.11 -9.29 1.69
C SER A 103 16.37 -9.32 0.36
N GLY A 104 17.11 -9.21 -0.75
CA GLY A 104 16.59 -9.31 -2.10
C GLY A 104 16.48 -10.76 -2.59
N PRO A 105 15.90 -10.94 -3.77
CA PRO A 105 15.80 -12.25 -4.41
C PRO A 105 17.19 -12.82 -4.75
N GLY A 106 17.38 -14.11 -4.50
CA GLY A 106 18.55 -14.84 -4.94
C GLY A 106 18.64 -14.96 -6.47
N PRO A 107 19.72 -15.57 -7.01
CA PRO A 107 19.92 -15.73 -8.45
C PRO A 107 18.84 -16.59 -9.11
N ASN A 108 18.33 -17.60 -8.40
CA ASN A 108 17.37 -18.57 -8.91
C ASN A 108 15.92 -18.30 -8.47
N ASP A 109 15.70 -17.25 -7.68
CA ASP A 109 14.38 -16.87 -7.20
C ASP A 109 13.63 -16.07 -8.28
N SER A 110 12.32 -15.88 -8.05
CA SER A 110 11.52 -14.90 -8.78
C SER A 110 12.17 -13.51 -8.78
N ALA A 111 11.85 -12.68 -9.77
CA ALA A 111 12.41 -11.33 -9.89
C ALA A 111 12.10 -10.44 -8.67
N CYS A 112 11.06 -10.79 -7.92
CA CYS A 112 10.75 -10.24 -6.61
C CYS A 112 10.44 -11.37 -5.61
N VAL A 113 10.81 -11.14 -4.36
CA VAL A 113 10.44 -11.97 -3.20
C VAL A 113 9.42 -11.24 -2.33
N SER A 114 8.62 -12.02 -1.61
CA SER A 114 7.60 -11.50 -0.72
C SER A 114 8.13 -11.37 0.72
N TRP A 115 7.76 -10.28 1.36
CA TRP A 115 8.01 -9.95 2.75
C TRP A 115 6.73 -9.35 3.33
N ILE A 116 6.74 -9.09 4.64
CA ILE A 116 5.67 -8.38 5.33
C ILE A 116 6.22 -7.24 6.17
N TYR A 117 5.35 -6.29 6.46
CA TYR A 117 5.52 -5.37 7.58
C TYR A 117 4.31 -5.49 8.50
N TYR A 118 4.53 -5.36 9.80
CA TYR A 118 3.48 -5.36 10.81
C TYR A 118 3.90 -4.49 11.99
N SER A 119 2.93 -4.06 12.79
CA SER A 119 3.22 -3.33 14.04
C SER A 119 3.76 -4.29 15.09
N ALA A 120 4.81 -3.87 15.79
CA ALA A 120 5.53 -4.67 16.77
C ALA A 120 5.49 -4.06 18.18
N VAL A 121 4.48 -3.25 18.48
CA VAL A 121 4.27 -2.73 19.85
C VAL A 121 3.78 -3.87 20.74
N GLU A 122 2.73 -4.55 20.31
CA GLU A 122 2.29 -5.84 20.84
C GLU A 122 2.02 -6.76 19.64
N PRO A 123 3.03 -7.47 19.13
CA PRO A 123 2.98 -8.13 17.81
C PRO A 123 1.77 -9.01 17.58
N ILE A 124 1.34 -9.75 18.60
CA ILE A 124 0.20 -10.66 18.51
C ILE A 124 -1.11 -9.88 18.36
N LYS A 125 -1.36 -8.93 19.26
CA LYS A 125 -2.60 -8.14 19.24
C LYS A 125 -2.67 -7.21 18.04
N ASP A 126 -1.57 -6.56 17.71
CA ASP A 126 -1.46 -5.62 16.60
C ASP A 126 -1.78 -6.31 15.27
N MET A 127 -1.24 -7.50 15.05
CA MET A 127 -1.48 -8.29 13.85
C MET A 127 -2.94 -8.69 13.72
N TYR A 128 -3.55 -9.26 14.77
CA TYR A 128 -4.96 -9.67 14.75
C TYR A 128 -5.93 -8.48 14.70
N SER A 129 -5.49 -7.31 15.15
CA SER A 129 -6.22 -6.04 14.97
C SER A 129 -6.11 -5.48 13.53
N GLY A 130 -5.35 -6.13 12.66
CA GLY A 130 -5.24 -5.81 11.23
C GLY A 130 -4.02 -4.97 10.82
N LEU A 131 -3.05 -4.74 11.71
CA LEU A 131 -1.85 -3.94 11.42
C LEU A 131 -0.75 -4.78 10.73
N VAL A 132 -1.07 -5.31 9.55
CA VAL A 132 -0.18 -6.13 8.73
C VAL A 132 -0.32 -5.78 7.26
N GLY A 133 0.78 -5.82 6.50
CA GLY A 133 0.76 -5.56 5.07
C GLY A 133 1.88 -6.23 4.29
N PRO A 134 1.71 -6.37 2.96
CA PRO A 134 2.69 -6.97 2.08
C PRO A 134 3.85 -6.01 1.80
N LEU A 135 5.06 -6.53 1.68
CA LEU A 135 6.23 -5.84 1.18
C LEU A 135 6.88 -6.68 0.08
N ALA A 136 7.03 -6.14 -1.12
CA ALA A 136 7.76 -6.83 -2.19
C ALA A 136 9.16 -6.23 -2.32
N ILE A 137 10.18 -7.09 -2.30
CA ILE A 137 11.57 -6.69 -2.56
C ILE A 137 12.00 -7.29 -3.90
N CYS A 138 12.47 -6.43 -4.79
CA CYS A 138 12.74 -6.78 -6.18
C CYS A 138 14.20 -6.59 -6.56
N ARG A 139 14.63 -7.35 -7.57
CA ARG A 139 15.92 -7.13 -8.22
C ARG A 139 15.93 -5.75 -8.89
N LYS A 140 17.08 -5.09 -8.88
CA LYS A 140 17.22 -3.75 -9.45
C LYS A 140 16.89 -3.72 -10.93
N GLY A 141 16.18 -2.67 -11.34
CA GLY A 141 15.75 -2.46 -12.72
C GLY A 141 14.47 -3.21 -13.13
N ILE A 142 13.93 -4.09 -12.28
CA ILE A 142 12.66 -4.79 -12.55
C ILE A 142 11.46 -3.88 -12.33
N LEU A 143 11.53 -3.00 -11.33
CA LEU A 143 10.42 -2.13 -10.98
C LEU A 143 10.30 -0.94 -11.93
N LYS A 144 9.08 -0.70 -12.41
CA LYS A 144 8.69 0.50 -13.15
C LYS A 144 8.64 1.71 -12.20
N PRO A 145 8.64 2.96 -12.70
CA PRO A 145 8.58 4.15 -11.86
C PRO A 145 7.36 4.23 -10.92
N HIS A 146 6.27 3.52 -11.24
CA HIS A 146 5.05 3.45 -10.42
C HIS A 146 5.03 2.27 -9.44
N GLY A 147 6.14 1.53 -9.29
CA GLY A 147 6.27 0.43 -8.34
C GLY A 147 5.92 -0.95 -8.88
N GLY A 148 5.24 -1.08 -10.02
CA GLY A 148 4.89 -2.39 -10.61
C GLY A 148 6.06 -3.08 -11.33
N ARG A 149 6.03 -4.41 -11.39
CA ARG A 149 7.00 -5.24 -12.12
C ARG A 149 6.95 -5.01 -13.64
N SER A 150 8.11 -5.09 -14.29
CA SER A 150 8.25 -5.01 -15.76
C SER A 150 8.08 -6.34 -16.47
N ASP A 151 8.31 -7.44 -15.77
CA ASP A 151 8.17 -8.80 -16.29
C ASP A 151 6.75 -9.35 -16.19
N MET A 152 5.91 -8.77 -15.32
CA MET A 152 4.54 -9.18 -15.06
C MET A 152 3.52 -8.17 -15.59
N ASP A 153 2.35 -8.68 -15.97
CA ASP A 153 1.20 -7.87 -16.41
C ASP A 153 0.32 -7.51 -15.21
N ARG A 154 0.21 -8.42 -14.23
CA ARG A 154 -0.54 -8.21 -12.98
C ARG A 154 0.15 -8.78 -11.76
N GLU A 155 -0.22 -8.23 -10.63
CA GLU A 155 0.34 -8.55 -9.33
C GLU A 155 -0.79 -8.56 -8.29
N PHE A 156 -0.88 -9.64 -7.52
CA PHE A 156 -1.83 -9.78 -6.43
C PHE A 156 -1.11 -10.19 -5.15
N ALA A 157 -1.45 -9.55 -4.04
CA ALA A 157 -0.99 -9.96 -2.72
C ALA A 157 -2.16 -10.53 -1.92
N LEU A 158 -1.97 -11.74 -1.40
CA LEU A 158 -2.97 -12.47 -0.64
C LEU A 158 -2.39 -12.89 0.70
N LEU A 159 -3.00 -12.41 1.78
CA LEU A 159 -2.76 -12.84 3.14
C LEU A 159 -3.79 -13.90 3.53
N PHE A 160 -3.31 -15.10 3.80
CA PHE A 160 -4.04 -16.20 4.42
C PHE A 160 -3.78 -16.12 5.93
N LEU A 161 -4.83 -15.82 6.67
CA LEU A 161 -4.76 -15.66 8.12
C LEU A 161 -6.12 -15.99 8.71
N ILE A 162 -6.13 -16.78 9.77
CA ILE A 162 -7.27 -16.91 10.67
C ILE A 162 -7.23 -15.69 11.59
N PHE A 163 -8.04 -14.68 11.28
CA PHE A 163 -8.12 -13.48 12.10
C PHE A 163 -8.83 -13.82 13.41
N ASP A 164 -8.04 -14.06 14.46
CA ASP A 164 -8.55 -14.32 15.81
C ASP A 164 -8.90 -12.98 16.51
N GLU A 165 -10.16 -12.57 16.38
CA GLU A 165 -10.65 -11.34 17.02
C GLU A 165 -10.62 -11.42 18.55
N ASN A 166 -10.47 -12.61 19.15
CA ASN A 166 -10.28 -12.73 20.60
C ASN A 166 -8.95 -12.13 21.07
N GLN A 167 -7.95 -12.03 20.17
CA GLN A 167 -6.65 -11.41 20.45
C GLN A 167 -6.59 -9.96 19.99
N SER A 168 -7.65 -9.42 19.41
CA SER A 168 -7.72 -8.04 18.93
C SER A 168 -7.73 -7.04 20.09
N TRP A 169 -7.16 -5.85 19.86
CA TRP A 169 -7.31 -4.71 20.78
C TRP A 169 -8.77 -4.29 20.95
N TYR A 170 -9.59 -4.58 19.95
CA TYR A 170 -10.96 -4.09 19.84
C TYR A 170 -12.00 -5.09 20.33
N LEU A 171 -11.61 -6.20 20.96
CA LEU A 171 -12.55 -7.24 21.42
C LEU A 171 -13.64 -6.67 22.34
N GLU A 172 -13.27 -5.91 23.37
CA GLU A 172 -14.24 -5.37 24.34
C GLU A 172 -15.22 -4.40 23.69
N GLU A 173 -14.72 -3.55 22.78
CA GLU A 173 -15.54 -2.60 22.00
C GLU A 173 -16.49 -3.33 21.04
N ASN A 174 -16.00 -4.37 20.37
CA ASN A 174 -16.79 -5.20 19.47
C ASN A 174 -17.90 -5.94 20.22
N VAL A 175 -17.60 -6.51 21.39
CA VAL A 175 -18.60 -7.17 22.25
C VAL A 175 -19.63 -6.15 22.77
N ALA A 176 -19.21 -4.95 23.16
CA ALA A 176 -20.13 -3.92 23.62
C ALA A 176 -21.04 -3.39 22.50
N THR A 177 -20.55 -3.33 21.26
CA THR A 177 -21.26 -2.77 20.10
C THR A 177 -22.16 -3.80 19.43
N TYR A 178 -21.66 -5.01 19.23
CA TYR A 178 -22.32 -6.06 18.43
C TYR A 178 -22.83 -7.24 19.27
N GLY A 179 -22.43 -7.35 20.54
CA GLY A 179 -22.89 -8.40 21.43
C GLY A 179 -24.39 -8.28 21.74
N HIS A 180 -25.06 -9.42 21.82
CA HIS A 180 -26.48 -9.45 22.17
C HIS A 180 -26.72 -8.86 23.57
N GLN A 181 -27.55 -7.82 23.63
CA GLN A 181 -27.94 -7.10 24.86
C GLN A 181 -28.82 -7.91 25.83
N GLU A 182 -28.99 -9.22 25.62
CA GLU A 182 -29.73 -10.03 26.59
C GLU A 182 -28.87 -10.19 27.84
N GLN A 183 -29.47 -9.83 28.99
CA GLN A 183 -28.81 -9.65 30.28
C GLN A 183 -28.19 -10.95 30.80
N GLY A 184 -26.99 -11.23 30.32
CA GLY A 184 -26.05 -12.22 30.80
C GLY A 184 -24.68 -11.78 30.31
N ARG A 185 -23.68 -11.75 31.19
CA ARG A 185 -22.30 -11.50 30.77
C ARG A 185 -21.96 -12.53 29.68
N VAL A 186 -21.69 -12.07 28.46
CA VAL A 186 -21.14 -12.93 27.40
C VAL A 186 -19.94 -13.65 28.00
N ASN A 187 -19.99 -14.98 28.01
CA ASN A 187 -18.90 -15.76 28.56
C ASN A 187 -17.76 -15.77 27.54
N LEU A 188 -16.75 -14.92 27.76
CA LEU A 188 -15.58 -14.83 26.88
C LEU A 188 -14.73 -16.11 26.85
N GLN A 189 -14.97 -17.04 27.78
CA GLN A 189 -14.30 -18.33 27.84
C GLN A 189 -15.14 -19.46 27.22
N ASP A 190 -16.32 -19.14 26.67
CA ASP A 190 -17.13 -20.13 25.97
C ASP A 190 -16.47 -20.51 24.64
N GLU A 191 -16.32 -21.81 24.39
CA GLU A 191 -15.65 -22.31 23.18
C GLU A 191 -16.38 -21.86 21.90
N ALA A 192 -17.72 -21.81 21.90
CA ALA A 192 -18.48 -21.38 20.75
C ALA A 192 -18.31 -19.87 20.50
N PHE A 193 -18.20 -19.06 21.56
CA PHE A 193 -17.85 -17.64 21.43
C PHE A 193 -16.45 -17.46 20.82
N LEU A 194 -15.44 -18.14 21.37
CA LEU A 194 -14.07 -18.06 20.87
C LEU A 194 -13.99 -18.46 19.40
N GLU A 195 -14.64 -19.56 19.02
CA GLU A 195 -14.67 -20.04 17.64
C GLU A 195 -15.42 -19.09 16.70
N SER A 196 -16.52 -18.47 17.16
CA SER A 196 -17.26 -17.49 16.35
C SER A 196 -16.43 -16.26 15.97
N ASN A 197 -15.38 -15.96 16.73
CA ASN A 197 -14.48 -14.83 16.51
C ASN A 197 -13.24 -15.19 15.66
N LYS A 198 -13.09 -16.44 15.23
CA LYS A 198 -11.99 -16.86 14.34
C LYS A 198 -12.40 -16.76 12.88
N MET A 199 -11.99 -15.67 12.24
CA MET A 199 -12.37 -15.37 10.86
C MET A 199 -11.32 -15.95 9.90
N HIS A 200 -11.63 -17.11 9.33
CA HIS A 200 -10.78 -17.86 8.39
C HIS A 200 -10.73 -17.19 7.00
N ALA A 201 -9.93 -16.14 6.86
CA ALA A 201 -10.08 -15.18 5.77
C ALA A 201 -8.90 -15.12 4.79
N ILE A 202 -9.21 -14.61 3.58
CA ILE A 202 -8.21 -14.19 2.59
C ILE A 202 -8.30 -12.66 2.48
N ASN A 203 -7.24 -11.93 2.82
CA ASN A 203 -7.23 -10.46 2.92
C ASN A 203 -8.38 -9.90 3.80
N GLY A 204 -8.72 -10.61 4.88
CA GLY A 204 -9.82 -10.23 5.79
C GLY A 204 -11.22 -10.36 5.17
N LYS A 205 -11.38 -11.14 4.09
CA LYS A 205 -12.67 -11.46 3.48
C LYS A 205 -12.97 -12.96 3.56
N LEU A 206 -14.23 -13.28 3.83
CA LEU A 206 -14.76 -14.63 4.01
C LEU A 206 -15.76 -14.99 2.90
N TYR A 207 -16.01 -16.28 2.69
CA TYR A 207 -17.09 -16.81 1.84
C TYR A 207 -17.14 -16.15 0.45
N ALA A 208 -16.00 -16.11 -0.24
CA ALA A 208 -15.85 -15.55 -1.57
C ALA A 208 -16.21 -14.05 -1.73
N ASN A 209 -16.10 -13.27 -0.66
CA ASN A 209 -16.35 -11.82 -0.71
C ASN A 209 -15.15 -10.97 -1.17
N LEU A 210 -13.95 -11.54 -1.29
CA LEU A 210 -12.80 -10.83 -1.87
C LEU A 210 -13.04 -10.60 -3.37
N ARG A 211 -12.92 -9.33 -3.80
CA ARG A 211 -13.14 -8.89 -5.18
C ARG A 211 -11.85 -8.29 -5.76
N GLY A 212 -11.80 -8.16 -7.08
CA GLY A 212 -10.69 -7.50 -7.78
C GLY A 212 -9.61 -8.44 -8.31
N LEU A 213 -9.72 -9.75 -8.07
CA LEU A 213 -8.85 -10.77 -8.65
C LEU A 213 -9.26 -11.05 -10.10
N THR A 214 -8.91 -10.13 -11.00
CA THR A 214 -9.27 -10.22 -12.42
C THR A 214 -8.05 -10.03 -13.32
N MET A 215 -7.90 -10.96 -14.25
CA MET A 215 -6.82 -11.01 -15.23
C MET A 215 -7.37 -11.38 -16.61
N TYR A 216 -6.55 -11.24 -17.66
CA TYR A 216 -6.88 -11.65 -19.01
C TYR A 216 -6.11 -12.90 -19.39
N GLN A 217 -6.71 -13.76 -20.20
CA GLN A 217 -6.04 -14.91 -20.78
C GLN A 217 -4.77 -14.46 -21.51
N GLY A 218 -3.66 -15.12 -21.20
CA GLY A 218 -2.31 -14.85 -21.72
C GLY A 218 -1.49 -13.87 -20.87
N GLU A 219 -2.08 -13.18 -19.88
CA GLU A 219 -1.32 -12.33 -18.97
C GLU A 219 -0.45 -13.17 -18.02
N ARG A 220 0.76 -12.66 -17.74
CA ARG A 220 1.63 -13.16 -16.67
C ARG A 220 1.27 -12.47 -15.37
N VAL A 221 0.99 -13.27 -14.34
CA VAL A 221 0.50 -12.81 -13.05
C VAL A 221 1.43 -13.31 -11.96
N ALA A 222 1.93 -12.41 -11.12
CA ALA A 222 2.63 -12.77 -9.89
C ALA A 222 1.65 -12.73 -8.71
N TRP A 223 1.61 -13.82 -7.95
CA TRP A 223 0.86 -13.92 -6.71
C TRP A 223 1.85 -13.94 -5.53
N TYR A 224 1.76 -12.93 -4.69
CA TYR A 224 2.48 -12.84 -3.42
C TYR A 224 1.59 -13.47 -2.35
N MET A 225 1.97 -14.68 -1.94
CA MET A 225 1.23 -15.52 -1.01
C MET A 225 1.84 -15.37 0.37
N LEU A 226 1.06 -14.89 1.32
CA LEU A 226 1.49 -14.57 2.67
C LEU A 226 0.69 -15.40 3.66
N ALA A 227 1.36 -16.04 4.62
CA ALA A 227 0.71 -16.65 5.77
C ALA A 227 1.35 -16.21 7.07
N MET A 228 0.50 -15.94 8.05
CA MET A 228 0.84 -15.56 9.42
C MET A 228 -0.16 -16.24 10.36
N GLY A 229 0.05 -16.15 11.67
CA GLY A 229 -0.89 -16.63 12.66
C GLY A 229 -0.28 -17.66 13.61
N GLN A 230 -1.10 -18.63 14.03
CA GLN A 230 -0.77 -19.63 15.05
C GLN A 230 -0.55 -21.02 14.44
N ASP A 231 -0.41 -22.05 15.29
CA ASP A 231 -0.22 -23.45 14.87
C ASP A 231 -1.38 -24.01 14.02
N ILE A 232 -2.56 -23.41 14.09
CA ILE A 232 -3.71 -23.73 13.23
C ILE A 232 -3.63 -23.08 11.84
N ASP A 233 -2.75 -22.10 11.61
CA ASP A 233 -2.59 -21.41 10.31
C ASP A 233 -1.73 -22.23 9.32
N LEU A 234 -2.17 -23.46 9.07
CA LEU A 234 -1.64 -24.34 8.04
C LEU A 234 -2.53 -24.23 6.81
N HIS A 235 -2.05 -23.56 5.76
CA HIS A 235 -2.85 -23.30 4.58
C HIS A 235 -2.33 -24.07 3.37
N THR A 236 -3.24 -24.71 2.63
CA THR A 236 -2.94 -25.50 1.43
C THR A 236 -3.75 -24.92 0.27
N VAL A 237 -3.25 -23.84 -0.31
CA VAL A 237 -4.02 -22.99 -1.23
C VAL A 237 -4.00 -23.58 -2.63
N HIS A 238 -5.18 -23.88 -3.16
CA HIS A 238 -5.36 -24.46 -4.49
C HIS A 238 -5.97 -23.45 -5.45
N PHE A 239 -5.42 -23.37 -6.66
CA PHE A 239 -5.94 -22.59 -7.76
C PHE A 239 -6.71 -23.49 -8.74
N HIS A 240 -8.04 -23.38 -8.78
CA HIS A 240 -8.82 -24.21 -9.70
C HIS A 240 -8.54 -23.82 -11.14
N ALA A 241 -8.45 -24.82 -12.02
CA ALA A 241 -8.25 -24.69 -13.45
C ALA A 241 -6.96 -23.98 -13.90
N GLU A 242 -6.08 -23.56 -12.99
CA GLU A 242 -4.81 -22.93 -13.33
C GLU A 242 -3.66 -23.66 -12.65
N SER A 243 -2.46 -23.52 -13.21
CA SER A 243 -1.22 -23.94 -12.56
C SER A 243 -0.24 -22.78 -12.58
N PHE A 244 0.67 -22.77 -11.63
CA PHE A 244 1.70 -21.76 -11.50
C PHE A 244 3.10 -22.40 -11.48
N LEU A 245 4.09 -21.55 -11.65
CA LEU A 245 5.50 -21.86 -11.50
C LEU A 245 5.99 -21.34 -10.16
N TYR A 246 6.57 -22.26 -9.39
CA TYR A 246 7.28 -21.98 -8.16
C TYR A 246 8.79 -21.98 -8.45
N ARG A 247 9.51 -20.94 -8.02
CA ARG A 247 10.95 -20.80 -8.25
C ARG A 247 11.70 -20.77 -6.92
N ASN A 248 12.41 -21.86 -6.64
CA ASN A 248 13.28 -21.99 -5.48
C ASN A 248 14.48 -22.87 -5.86
N GLY A 249 15.50 -22.24 -6.45
CA GLY A 249 16.64 -22.96 -7.05
C GLY A 249 16.34 -23.53 -8.44
N GLU A 250 15.24 -24.28 -8.57
CA GLU A 250 14.70 -24.80 -9.83
C GLU A 250 13.24 -24.34 -10.01
N SER A 251 12.72 -24.50 -11.23
CA SER A 251 11.33 -24.14 -11.57
C SER A 251 10.45 -25.38 -11.54
N TYR A 252 9.48 -25.40 -10.63
CA TYR A 252 8.50 -26.47 -10.50
C TYR A 252 7.11 -25.97 -10.87
N ARG A 253 6.29 -26.84 -11.45
CA ARG A 253 4.88 -26.54 -11.74
C ARG A 253 4.00 -27.19 -10.68
N ALA A 254 3.11 -26.40 -10.11
CA ALA A 254 2.13 -26.85 -9.13
C ALA A 254 0.83 -26.05 -9.29
N ASP A 255 -0.24 -26.54 -8.68
CA ASP A 255 -1.55 -25.90 -8.56
C ASP A 255 -1.95 -25.67 -7.08
N VAL A 256 -1.17 -26.24 -6.15
CA VAL A 256 -1.31 -26.08 -4.70
C VAL A 256 -0.03 -25.48 -4.12
N VAL A 257 -0.18 -24.49 -3.24
CA VAL A 257 0.91 -23.90 -2.45
C VAL A 257 0.63 -24.07 -0.96
N ASP A 258 1.60 -24.63 -0.25
CA ASP A 258 1.54 -24.82 1.19
C ASP A 258 2.15 -23.61 1.89
N LEU A 259 1.40 -23.01 2.82
CA LEU A 259 1.81 -21.83 3.58
C LEU A 259 1.65 -22.11 5.08
N PHE A 260 2.75 -21.93 5.81
CA PHE A 260 2.80 -22.06 7.27
C PHE A 260 2.91 -20.66 7.90
N PRO A 261 2.72 -20.51 9.22
CA PRO A 261 2.89 -19.23 9.88
C PRO A 261 4.29 -18.64 9.63
N GLY A 262 4.36 -17.42 9.08
CA GLY A 262 5.62 -16.77 8.73
C GLY A 262 6.19 -17.19 7.37
N THR A 263 5.41 -17.88 6.53
CA THR A 263 5.81 -18.28 5.18
C THR A 263 5.35 -17.24 4.16
N PHE A 264 6.27 -16.78 3.31
CA PHE A 264 6.01 -15.80 2.26
C PHE A 264 6.55 -16.32 0.94
N GLU A 265 5.65 -16.56 -0.02
CA GLU A 265 6.00 -17.18 -1.28
C GLU A 265 5.54 -16.34 -2.46
N VAL A 266 6.24 -16.48 -3.59
CA VAL A 266 5.86 -15.86 -4.85
C VAL A 266 5.67 -16.94 -5.89
N VAL A 267 4.45 -17.02 -6.43
CA VAL A 267 4.13 -17.94 -7.51
C VAL A 267 3.77 -17.18 -8.79
N GLU A 268 4.28 -17.65 -9.92
CA GLU A 268 4.11 -17.01 -11.22
C GLU A 268 3.15 -17.82 -12.10
N MET A 269 2.07 -17.21 -12.55
CA MET A 269 1.02 -17.85 -13.32
C MET A 269 0.91 -17.23 -14.71
N VAL A 270 0.59 -18.04 -15.72
CA VAL A 270 0.12 -17.55 -17.01
C VAL A 270 -1.35 -17.91 -17.12
N ALA A 271 -2.23 -16.92 -17.07
CA ALA A 271 -3.67 -17.16 -17.05
C ALA A 271 -4.12 -17.81 -18.37
N SER A 272 -4.72 -18.99 -18.31
CA SER A 272 -4.90 -19.85 -19.49
C SER A 272 -6.35 -20.17 -19.78
N ASN A 273 -7.21 -20.27 -18.76
CA ASN A 273 -8.58 -20.75 -18.88
C ASN A 273 -9.59 -19.64 -18.56
N PRO A 274 -10.23 -19.02 -19.58
CA PRO A 274 -11.25 -18.00 -19.35
C PRO A 274 -12.43 -18.54 -18.53
N GLY A 275 -12.83 -17.81 -17.50
CA GLY A 275 -13.86 -18.23 -16.55
C GLY A 275 -13.68 -17.57 -15.20
N THR A 276 -14.58 -17.91 -14.27
CA THR A 276 -14.44 -17.56 -12.86
C THR A 276 -14.17 -18.86 -12.10
N TRP A 277 -13.05 -18.89 -11.40
CA TRP A 277 -12.51 -20.09 -10.78
C TRP A 277 -12.35 -19.89 -9.27
N LEU A 278 -12.51 -21.00 -8.55
CA LEU A 278 -12.36 -21.04 -7.10
C LEU A 278 -10.86 -21.05 -6.73
N MET A 279 -10.51 -20.30 -5.71
CA MET A 279 -9.26 -20.39 -4.99
C MET A 279 -9.58 -20.58 -3.52
N HIS A 280 -9.13 -21.67 -2.93
CA HIS A 280 -9.47 -22.01 -1.55
C HIS A 280 -8.36 -22.78 -0.86
N CYS A 281 -8.41 -22.81 0.47
CA CYS A 281 -7.58 -23.69 1.27
C CYS A 281 -8.16 -25.13 1.25
N HIS A 282 -7.32 -26.16 1.15
CA HIS A 282 -7.77 -27.57 1.22
C HIS A 282 -7.94 -28.09 2.64
N VAL A 283 -7.50 -27.34 3.65
CA VAL A 283 -7.80 -27.69 5.05
C VAL A 283 -9.30 -27.58 5.25
N THR A 284 -9.93 -28.72 5.57
CA THR A 284 -11.39 -28.88 5.63
C THR A 284 -12.05 -27.87 6.55
N ASP A 285 -11.44 -27.63 7.72
CA ASP A 285 -11.95 -26.67 8.67
C ASP A 285 -11.92 -25.24 8.11
N HIS A 286 -10.79 -24.85 7.50
CA HIS A 286 -10.61 -23.49 6.98
C HIS A 286 -11.58 -23.19 5.83
N VAL A 287 -11.78 -24.13 4.89
CA VAL A 287 -12.73 -23.93 3.79
C VAL A 287 -14.17 -23.93 4.28
N HIS A 288 -14.54 -24.80 5.22
CA HIS A 288 -15.88 -24.80 5.83
C HIS A 288 -16.16 -23.49 6.58
N ALA A 289 -15.14 -22.91 7.21
CA ALA A 289 -15.22 -21.62 7.89
C ALA A 289 -15.13 -20.40 6.93
N GLY A 290 -15.02 -20.63 5.62
CA GLY A 290 -15.15 -19.60 4.59
C GLY A 290 -13.84 -19.10 3.97
N MET A 291 -12.72 -19.81 4.14
CA MET A 291 -11.43 -19.47 3.52
C MET A 291 -11.39 -19.84 2.03
N GLU A 292 -12.16 -19.08 1.26
CA GLU A 292 -12.32 -19.25 -0.18
C GLU A 292 -12.56 -17.91 -0.89
N THR A 293 -12.12 -17.83 -2.14
CA THR A 293 -12.32 -16.68 -3.02
C THR A 293 -12.46 -17.09 -4.47
N LEU A 294 -12.90 -16.14 -5.30
CA LEU A 294 -13.05 -16.30 -6.74
C LEU A 294 -12.06 -15.38 -7.44
N PHE A 295 -11.37 -15.91 -8.45
CA PHE A 295 -10.64 -15.11 -9.42
C PHE A 295 -11.24 -15.29 -10.81
N THR A 296 -11.09 -14.28 -11.66
CA THR A 296 -11.70 -14.25 -12.99
C THR A 296 -10.64 -14.05 -14.06
N VAL A 297 -10.60 -14.98 -15.01
CA VAL A 297 -9.81 -14.89 -16.23
C VAL A 297 -10.75 -14.47 -17.37
N LEU A 298 -10.56 -13.27 -17.89
CA LEU A 298 -11.32 -12.75 -19.01
C LEU A 298 -10.70 -13.24 -20.32
N SER A 299 -11.53 -13.46 -21.35
CA SER A 299 -11.02 -13.69 -22.69
C SER A 299 -10.10 -12.53 -23.14
N PRO A 300 -9.10 -12.79 -24.00
CA PRO A 300 -8.18 -11.77 -24.46
C PRO A 300 -8.98 -10.60 -25.02
N LYS A 301 -8.55 -9.37 -24.72
CA LYS A 301 -9.03 -8.24 -25.49
C LYS A 301 -8.59 -8.46 -26.94
N GLY A 302 -9.49 -8.96 -27.78
CA GLY A 302 -9.26 -8.92 -29.22
C GLY A 302 -8.90 -7.49 -29.64
N PRO A 303 -8.19 -7.29 -30.76
CA PRO A 303 -8.03 -5.96 -31.32
C PRO A 303 -9.44 -5.38 -31.47
N SER A 304 -9.69 -4.30 -30.73
CA SER A 304 -10.99 -3.62 -30.60
C SER A 304 -11.80 -3.75 -31.89
N SER A 305 -12.86 -4.56 -31.86
CA SER A 305 -13.81 -4.76 -32.96
C SER A 305 -14.52 -3.48 -33.39
N THR A 306 -14.17 -2.35 -32.78
CA THR A 306 -14.47 -1.00 -33.22
C THR A 306 -14.05 -0.75 -34.67
N ILE A 307 -12.99 -1.37 -35.19
CA ILE A 307 -12.57 -1.13 -36.60
C ILE A 307 -13.46 -1.89 -37.60
N THR A 308 -13.97 -3.08 -37.28
CA THR A 308 -14.77 -3.88 -38.22
C THR A 308 -16.20 -3.35 -38.35
N THR A 309 -16.75 -2.73 -37.29
CA THR A 309 -18.04 -2.04 -37.38
C THR A 309 -17.89 -0.73 -38.17
N ILE A 310 -16.77 -0.02 -38.00
CA ILE A 310 -16.48 1.21 -38.75
C ILE A 310 -16.28 0.92 -40.25
N THR A 311 -15.59 -0.16 -40.64
CA THR A 311 -15.41 -0.47 -42.08
C THR A 311 -16.70 -0.93 -42.76
N LYS A 312 -17.57 -1.68 -42.05
CA LYS A 312 -18.89 -2.07 -42.58
C LYS A 312 -19.86 -0.89 -42.71
N GLU A 313 -19.75 0.11 -41.84
CA GLU A 313 -20.55 1.34 -41.89
C GLU A 313 -19.99 2.34 -42.94
N ILE A 314 -18.67 2.41 -43.12
CA ILE A 314 -18.02 3.30 -44.11
C ILE A 314 -18.29 2.84 -45.55
N GLU A 315 -18.33 1.54 -45.85
CA GLU A 315 -18.65 1.05 -47.19
C GLU A 315 -20.11 1.30 -47.62
N LYS A 316 -21.03 1.49 -46.66
CA LYS A 316 -22.43 1.83 -46.95
C LYS A 316 -22.69 3.34 -47.08
N ALA A 317 -21.74 4.18 -46.69
CA ALA A 317 -21.95 5.63 -46.54
C ALA A 317 -21.14 6.47 -47.55
N ALA A 318 -20.95 5.99 -48.78
CA ALA A 318 -20.36 6.79 -49.85
C ALA A 318 -21.35 7.85 -50.40
N VAL A 319 -21.36 9.03 -49.74
CA VAL A 319 -21.56 10.43 -50.23
C VAL A 319 -22.95 10.80 -50.81
N PRO A 320 -23.65 11.80 -50.21
CA PRO A 320 -23.40 13.20 -50.55
C PRO A 320 -23.35 14.24 -49.41
N LYS A 321 -22.40 15.17 -49.56
CA LYS A 321 -22.32 16.59 -49.17
C LYS A 321 -23.41 17.14 -48.24
N ASP A 322 -23.04 17.45 -46.99
CA ASP A 322 -23.08 18.79 -46.39
C ASP A 322 -22.35 18.76 -45.02
N ILE A 323 -21.46 19.70 -44.74
CA ILE A 323 -20.72 19.74 -43.47
C ILE A 323 -21.42 20.75 -42.55
N GLY A 324 -22.32 20.23 -41.70
CA GLY A 324 -22.97 20.97 -40.62
C GLY A 324 -22.51 20.50 -39.23
N GLU A 325 -21.97 21.46 -38.47
CA GLU A 325 -21.72 21.54 -37.02
C GLU A 325 -21.86 20.28 -36.13
N VAL A 326 -20.74 19.88 -35.51
CA VAL A 326 -20.69 18.88 -34.42
C VAL A 326 -20.84 19.58 -33.07
N ASN A 327 -21.89 19.23 -32.32
CA ASN A 327 -22.12 19.67 -30.94
C ASN A 327 -21.48 18.69 -29.93
N LEU A 328 -20.61 19.20 -29.04
CA LEU A 328 -20.00 18.42 -27.94
C LEU A 328 -20.87 18.52 -26.67
N ARG A 329 -21.34 17.39 -26.15
CA ARG A 329 -22.06 17.32 -24.86
C ARG A 329 -21.07 17.18 -23.71
N MET A 330 -21.03 18.17 -22.82
CA MET A 330 -20.56 18.03 -21.44
C MET A 330 -21.58 18.65 -20.49
N LEU A 331 -21.91 17.93 -19.41
CA LEU A 331 -22.67 18.44 -18.25
C LEU A 331 -23.98 19.19 -18.58
N GLY A 332 -24.77 18.64 -19.50
CA GLY A 332 -26.19 19.00 -19.65
C GLY A 332 -26.51 20.43 -20.11
N MET A 333 -25.51 21.24 -20.51
CA MET A 333 -25.75 22.58 -21.07
C MET A 333 -25.30 22.65 -22.53
N GLN A 334 -26.16 23.16 -23.40
CA GLN A 334 -25.86 23.42 -24.82
C GLN A 334 -25.26 24.83 -24.95
N ILE A 335 -24.00 24.94 -25.39
CA ILE A 335 -23.36 26.23 -25.63
C ILE A 335 -22.81 26.25 -27.06
N PRO A 336 -23.21 27.22 -27.92
CA PRO A 336 -22.70 27.34 -29.28
C PRO A 336 -21.23 27.77 -29.28
N VAL A 337 -20.41 27.10 -30.11
CA VAL A 337 -18.93 27.14 -30.12
C VAL A 337 -18.34 28.52 -30.43
N LYS A 338 -19.16 29.49 -30.86
CA LYS A 338 -18.70 30.86 -31.17
C LYS A 338 -18.33 31.70 -29.93
N ASN A 339 -18.66 31.24 -28.71
CA ASN A 339 -18.50 32.03 -27.48
C ASN A 339 -17.40 31.51 -26.53
N VAL A 340 -16.74 30.39 -26.83
CA VAL A 340 -15.73 29.78 -25.95
C VAL A 340 -14.48 30.66 -25.87
N GLU A 341 -14.05 31.25 -26.98
CA GLU A 341 -12.88 32.14 -27.03
C GLU A 341 -13.13 33.46 -26.27
N ILE A 342 -14.36 33.96 -26.28
CA ILE A 342 -14.73 35.17 -25.53
C ILE A 342 -14.76 34.85 -24.03
N LEU A 343 -15.30 33.69 -23.65
CA LEU A 343 -15.38 33.26 -22.26
C LEU A 343 -13.98 33.03 -21.65
N THR A 344 -13.06 32.42 -22.40
CA THR A 344 -11.68 32.24 -21.94
C THR A 344 -10.97 33.58 -21.78
N TYR A 345 -11.18 34.54 -22.70
CA TYR A 345 -10.59 35.88 -22.58
C TYR A 345 -11.10 36.65 -21.35
N VAL A 346 -12.41 36.54 -21.04
CA VAL A 346 -13.00 37.16 -19.86
C VAL A 346 -12.46 36.53 -18.57
N LEU A 347 -12.33 35.20 -18.52
CA LEU A 347 -11.75 34.50 -17.36
C LEU A 347 -10.29 34.90 -17.12
N ILE A 348 -9.49 35.00 -18.18
CA ILE A 348 -8.10 35.46 -18.07
C ILE A 348 -8.04 36.92 -17.59
N ALA A 349 -8.88 37.81 -18.15
CA ALA A 349 -8.94 39.21 -17.76
C ALA A 349 -9.34 39.39 -16.28
N THR A 350 -10.34 38.64 -15.81
CA THR A 350 -10.75 38.65 -14.39
C THR A 350 -9.66 38.11 -13.47
N GLY A 351 -8.95 37.05 -13.87
CA GLY A 351 -7.81 36.51 -13.13
C GLY A 351 -6.66 37.52 -12.97
N VAL A 352 -6.34 38.27 -14.02
CA VAL A 352 -5.30 39.32 -13.97
C VAL A 352 -5.71 40.46 -13.04
N ILE A 353 -6.99 40.87 -13.04
CA ILE A 353 -7.49 41.89 -12.13
C ILE A 353 -7.36 41.43 -10.67
N PHE A 354 -7.75 40.20 -10.36
CA PHE A 354 -7.59 39.65 -9.01
C PHE A 354 -6.12 39.60 -8.57
N LEU A 355 -5.21 39.19 -9.45
CA LEU A 355 -3.78 39.17 -9.17
C LEU A 355 -3.24 40.57 -8.83
N LEU A 356 -3.63 41.59 -9.61
CA LEU A 356 -3.22 42.97 -9.37
C LEU A 356 -3.76 43.51 -8.04
N THR A 357 -5.02 43.18 -7.70
CA THR A 357 -5.58 43.58 -6.40
C THR A 357 -4.86 42.91 -5.22
N ALA A 358 -4.49 41.64 -5.36
CA ALA A 358 -3.73 40.92 -4.33
C ALA A 358 -2.32 41.51 -4.13
N LEU A 359 -1.64 41.91 -5.20
CA LEU A 359 -0.34 42.57 -5.12
C LEU A 359 -0.41 43.94 -4.43
N VAL A 360 -1.47 44.73 -4.70
CA VAL A 360 -1.68 46.01 -4.02
C VAL A 360 -1.95 45.80 -2.53
N LEU A 361 -2.83 44.87 -2.18
CA LEU A 361 -3.13 44.54 -0.78
C LEU A 361 -1.90 44.00 -0.04
N GLY A 362 -1.14 43.09 -0.66
CA GLY A 362 0.12 42.59 -0.13
C GLY A 362 1.15 43.71 0.08
N GLY A 363 1.25 44.66 -0.85
CA GLY A 363 2.07 45.85 -0.72
C GLY A 363 1.66 46.75 0.45
N VAL A 364 0.35 46.94 0.67
CA VAL A 364 -0.17 47.72 1.80
C VAL A 364 0.14 47.02 3.13
N VAL A 365 -0.05 45.70 3.22
CA VAL A 365 0.29 44.91 4.42
C VAL A 365 1.79 44.99 4.70
N TRP A 366 2.63 44.85 3.67
CA TRP A 366 4.08 44.98 3.81
C TRP A 366 4.48 46.38 4.26
N TYR A 367 3.88 47.43 3.68
CA TYR A 367 4.11 48.81 4.07
C TYR A 367 3.73 49.06 5.53
N GLN A 368 2.55 48.59 5.95
CA GLN A 368 2.10 48.68 7.34
C GLN A 368 3.02 47.92 8.29
N HIS A 369 3.48 46.72 7.90
CA HIS A 369 4.42 45.94 8.70
C HIS A 369 5.76 46.67 8.84
N ARG A 370 6.29 47.25 7.75
CA ARG A 370 7.52 48.05 7.77
C ARG A 370 7.38 49.28 8.66
N GLN A 371 6.25 49.99 8.59
CA GLN A 371 5.94 51.11 9.48
C GLN A 371 5.87 50.69 10.96
N ARG A 372 5.25 49.55 11.28
CA ARG A 372 5.22 49.00 12.65
C ARG A 372 6.63 48.67 13.16
N LYS A 373 7.50 48.09 12.31
CA LYS A 373 8.89 47.78 12.68
C LYS A 373 9.69 49.05 12.97
N LEU A 374 9.55 50.09 12.14
CA LEU A 374 10.20 51.38 12.37
C LEU A 374 9.72 52.07 13.66
N ARG A 375 8.43 51.99 13.99
CA ARG A 375 7.89 52.52 15.27
C ARG A 375 8.45 51.79 16.50
N ARG A 376 8.66 50.48 16.43
CA ARG A 376 9.29 49.71 17.54
C ARG A 376 10.74 50.13 17.76
N ASN A 377 11.52 50.29 16.69
CA ASN A 377 12.91 50.75 16.80
C ASN A 377 13.00 52.17 17.37
N ARG A 378 12.07 53.07 17.03
CA ARG A 378 12.06 54.44 17.59
C ARG A 378 11.72 54.49 19.07
N ARG A 379 10.90 53.56 19.59
CA ARG A 379 10.64 53.43 21.04
C ARG A 379 11.83 52.85 21.81
N SER A 380 12.53 51.86 21.23
CA SER A 380 13.76 51.32 21.82
C SER A 380 14.86 52.38 21.95
N ILE A 381 15.03 53.25 20.95
CA ILE A 381 16.03 54.34 21.00
C ILE A 381 15.67 55.39 22.07
N LEU A 382 14.38 55.67 22.28
CA LEU A 382 13.92 56.60 23.32
C LEU A 382 14.07 56.01 24.74
N ASP A 383 13.80 54.72 24.93
CA ASP A 383 14.00 54.04 26.22
C ASP A 383 15.49 53.94 26.59
N ASP A 384 16.37 53.67 25.63
CA ASP A 384 17.82 53.63 25.87
C ASP A 384 18.39 55.03 26.15
N SER A 385 17.86 56.09 25.51
CA SER A 385 18.22 57.47 25.82
C SER A 385 17.75 57.92 27.21
N PHE A 386 16.59 57.44 27.69
CA PHE A 386 16.11 57.73 29.04
C PHE A 386 16.94 57.00 30.12
N LYS A 387 17.36 55.75 29.86
CA LYS A 387 18.26 55.01 30.76
C LYS A 387 19.63 55.65 30.89
N LEU A 388 20.19 56.22 29.83
CA LEU A 388 21.48 56.91 29.86
C LEU A 388 21.44 58.26 30.60
N LEU A 389 20.28 58.93 30.66
CA LEU A 389 20.10 60.16 31.45
C LEU A 389 19.88 59.88 32.94
N SER A 390 19.29 58.74 33.29
CA SER A 390 19.10 58.29 34.69
C SER A 390 20.40 57.82 35.38
N LEU A 391 21.46 57.53 34.63
CA LEU A 391 22.75 57.08 35.16
C LEU A 391 23.76 58.22 35.39
N LYS A 392 23.36 59.48 35.13
CA LYS A 392 24.25 60.64 35.16
C LYS A 392 23.84 61.72 36.18
N GLN A 393 23.09 61.34 37.22
CA GLN A 393 22.69 62.24 38.31
C GLN A 393 23.06 61.67 39.68
#